data_AF-A0A6A6ZQL9-F1
#
_entry.id   AF-A0A6A6ZQL9-F1
#
_cell.length_a   1.000
_cell.length_b   1.000
_cell.length_c   1.000
_cell.angle_alpha   90.00
_cell.angle_beta   90.00
_cell.angle_gamma   90.00
#
_symmetry.space_group_name_H-M   'P 1'
#
loop_
_entity.id
_entity.type
_entity.pdbx_description
1 polymer ?
#
loop_
_entity_poly.entity_id
_entity_poly.type
_entity_poly.pdbx_seq_one_letter_code
_entity_poly.pdbx_strand_id
1 'polypeptide(L)'
;MTLAIETSCDDTSVAVLEKNVEDGNTVAKLHFHKKVTSNNAEHKGVHPLVSLQSHQENLAELVGEAIRHLPSIGHSCADASHTEHPVHRVDIAQKRLPDFISVTRGPGMRANLFTGLDTAKGLATAWQKPLVGVHHMQAHALTPRMVSALAPSSASPLTPVFPFLSLLASGGHTLIIHSASLTDNRVLGTTNDIAVGECLDKVARIVLPPDLLQATKSTMYGALLESFAFSRAGHEVTGIQGFGHGSTQSAAPLPKPSSDTADCTAKSYLDACGNSYDYDVPRNHEEAARKSATKWGWGFEQPLTKVHGGTKINSMELSFSGLLTAVERVVKFETDPITKKCTKVERAIDNISIAEKRDIVREVMRAAFEHVTYRLILGLRSIIGNSDSRPGVVLAGGVAANSFLRHILASTLCARGYSDIKLYFPPPNYCTDNAAMIAWAGMEMFEAGFIDPFSIRAIRKWPLDRLLDPVVDG
;
A
#
# COMPACT_ATOMS: atom_id res chain seq x y z
N MET A 1 -10.25 -21.68 -8.17
CA MET A 1 -9.36 -20.86 -9.03
C MET A 1 -10.14 -19.69 -9.60
N THR A 2 -9.55 -18.50 -9.68
CA THR A 2 -10.17 -17.30 -10.27
C THR A 2 -9.22 -16.58 -11.22
N LEU A 3 -9.78 -15.92 -12.23
CA LEU A 3 -9.12 -14.85 -12.97
C LEU A 3 -9.60 -13.52 -12.38
N ALA A 4 -8.64 -12.69 -11.97
CA ALA A 4 -8.89 -11.42 -11.32
C ALA A 4 -8.43 -10.24 -12.17
N ILE A 5 -9.19 -9.14 -12.10
CA ILE A 5 -8.91 -7.89 -12.81
C ILE A 5 -8.90 -6.71 -11.83
N GLU A 6 -7.85 -5.90 -11.88
CA GLU A 6 -7.72 -4.64 -11.12
C GLU A 6 -7.48 -3.47 -12.09
N THR A 7 -8.38 -2.48 -12.06
CA THR A 7 -8.36 -1.28 -12.93
C THR A 7 -8.93 -0.05 -12.20
N SER A 8 -8.80 0.05 -10.87
CA SER A 8 -9.40 1.15 -10.09
C SER A 8 -8.62 2.47 -10.17
N CYS A 9 -7.29 2.41 -10.36
CA CYS A 9 -6.37 3.54 -10.35
C CYS A 9 -5.60 3.67 -11.68
N ASP A 10 -4.28 3.60 -11.68
CA ASP A 10 -3.37 3.81 -12.82
C ASP A 10 -2.64 2.54 -13.26
N ASP A 11 -2.85 1.46 -12.52
CA ASP A 11 -2.30 0.13 -12.77
C ASP A 11 -3.35 -0.77 -13.43
N THR A 12 -3.05 -1.30 -14.62
CA THR A 12 -3.81 -2.39 -15.24
C THR A 12 -3.21 -3.71 -14.79
N SER A 13 -3.94 -4.52 -14.03
CA SER A 13 -3.42 -5.80 -13.55
C SER A 13 -4.39 -6.95 -13.78
N VAL A 14 -3.82 -8.11 -14.11
CA VAL A 14 -4.54 -9.38 -14.24
C VAL A 14 -3.77 -10.47 -13.49
N ALA A 15 -4.49 -11.32 -12.79
CA ALA A 15 -3.92 -12.46 -12.07
C ALA A 15 -4.79 -13.72 -12.25
N VAL A 16 -4.13 -14.88 -12.21
CA VAL A 16 -4.79 -16.19 -12.10
C VAL A 16 -4.29 -16.83 -10.83
N LEU A 17 -5.19 -16.97 -9.86
CA LEU A 17 -4.88 -17.55 -8.56
C LEU A 17 -5.68 -18.83 -8.38
N GLU A 18 -5.03 -19.88 -7.89
CA GLU A 18 -5.64 -21.11 -7.42
C GLU A 18 -5.43 -21.24 -5.92
N LYS A 19 -6.44 -21.75 -5.22
CA LYS A 19 -6.41 -22.02 -3.79
C LYS A 19 -6.85 -23.46 -3.58
N ASN A 20 -6.07 -24.18 -2.79
CA ASN A 20 -6.25 -25.59 -2.44
C ASN A 20 -6.09 -25.78 -0.92
N VAL A 21 -6.44 -26.97 -0.44
CA VAL A 21 -6.16 -27.41 0.92
C VAL A 21 -5.22 -28.60 0.84
N GLU A 22 -4.02 -28.45 1.41
CA GLU A 22 -2.98 -29.49 1.45
C GLU A 22 -2.62 -29.75 2.91
N ASP A 23 -2.75 -31.00 3.36
CA ASP A 23 -2.51 -31.41 4.76
C ASP A 23 -3.24 -30.54 5.80
N GLY A 24 -4.46 -30.10 5.47
CA GLY A 24 -5.29 -29.22 6.32
C GLY A 24 -4.91 -27.74 6.28
N ASN A 25 -3.86 -27.36 5.54
CA ASN A 25 -3.42 -25.99 5.39
C ASN A 25 -3.96 -25.37 4.09
N THR A 26 -4.31 -24.10 4.14
CA THR A 26 -4.67 -23.34 2.94
C THR A 26 -3.41 -23.01 2.14
N VAL A 27 -3.34 -23.46 0.90
CA VAL A 27 -2.23 -23.19 -0.02
C VAL A 27 -2.75 -22.46 -1.24
N ALA A 28 -2.03 -21.43 -1.67
CA ALA A 28 -2.34 -20.66 -2.87
C ALA A 28 -1.22 -20.80 -3.90
N LYS A 29 -1.61 -20.90 -5.18
CA LYS A 29 -0.70 -20.94 -6.33
C LYS A 29 -1.06 -19.85 -7.32
N LEU A 30 -0.11 -18.95 -7.57
CA LEU A 30 -0.24 -17.86 -8.54
C LEU A 30 0.26 -18.34 -9.90
N HIS A 31 -0.65 -18.71 -10.80
CA HIS A 31 -0.32 -19.19 -12.15
C HIS A 31 0.08 -18.06 -13.09
N PHE A 32 -0.49 -16.87 -12.89
CA PHE A 32 -0.18 -15.69 -13.66
C PHE A 32 -0.38 -14.45 -12.80
N HIS A 33 0.52 -13.47 -12.94
CA HIS A 33 0.34 -12.14 -12.39
C HIS A 33 1.19 -11.16 -13.18
N LYS A 34 0.54 -10.19 -13.81
CA LYS A 34 1.22 -9.11 -14.52
C LYS A 34 0.48 -7.81 -14.30
N LYS A 35 1.24 -6.72 -14.38
CA LYS A 35 0.76 -5.37 -14.17
C LYS A 35 1.44 -4.43 -15.15
N VAL A 36 0.68 -3.47 -15.67
CA VAL A 36 1.17 -2.37 -16.50
C VAL A 36 0.73 -1.06 -15.85
N THR A 37 1.71 -0.25 -15.44
CA THR A 37 1.46 1.07 -14.86
C THR A 37 1.42 2.12 -15.96
N SER A 38 0.35 2.92 -16.00
CA SER A 38 0.23 4.00 -16.98
C SER A 38 1.28 5.08 -16.78
N ASN A 39 1.81 5.61 -17.89
CA ASN A 39 2.85 6.64 -17.85
C ASN A 39 2.23 8.02 -17.60
N ASN A 40 2.22 8.44 -16.33
CA ASN A 40 1.69 9.74 -15.91
C ASN A 40 2.79 10.80 -15.68
N ALA A 41 4.00 10.62 -16.23
CA ALA A 41 5.15 11.49 -15.94
C ALA A 41 4.87 12.98 -16.26
N GLU A 42 4.21 13.27 -17.38
CA GLU A 42 3.87 14.64 -17.80
C GLU A 42 2.91 15.35 -16.81
N HIS A 43 2.04 14.60 -16.16
CA HIS A 43 1.05 15.11 -15.21
C HIS A 43 1.56 15.18 -13.76
N LYS A 44 2.77 14.65 -13.49
CA LYS A 44 3.40 14.63 -12.16
C LYS A 44 2.53 14.01 -11.06
N GLY A 45 1.67 13.07 -11.44
CA GLY A 45 0.70 12.38 -10.59
C GLY A 45 -0.33 11.63 -11.43
N VAL A 46 -1.13 10.75 -10.82
CA VAL A 46 -2.13 9.94 -11.52
C VAL A 46 -3.13 10.83 -12.29
N HIS A 47 -3.19 10.66 -13.61
CA HIS A 47 -4.13 11.38 -14.47
C HIS A 47 -5.23 10.43 -14.97
N PRO A 48 -6.52 10.73 -14.72
CA PRO A 48 -7.62 9.81 -15.01
C PRO A 48 -7.71 9.36 -16.47
N LEU A 49 -7.54 10.28 -17.42
CA LEU A 49 -7.69 9.95 -18.85
C LEU A 49 -6.52 9.10 -19.38
N VAL A 50 -5.30 9.36 -18.91
CA VAL A 50 -4.11 8.59 -19.30
C VAL A 50 -4.20 7.18 -18.71
N SER A 51 -4.68 7.08 -17.47
CA SER A 51 -4.94 5.80 -16.82
C SER A 51 -6.01 5.00 -17.57
N LEU A 52 -7.12 5.65 -17.96
CA LEU A 52 -8.19 5.02 -18.74
C LEU A 52 -7.70 4.49 -20.10
N GLN A 53 -6.95 5.30 -20.85
CA GLN A 53 -6.37 4.90 -22.13
C GLN A 53 -5.48 3.67 -21.96
N SER A 54 -4.60 3.70 -20.95
CA SER A 54 -3.74 2.55 -20.65
C SER A 54 -4.53 1.29 -20.30
N HIS A 55 -5.61 1.38 -19.51
CA HIS A 55 -6.47 0.22 -19.25
C HIS A 55 -7.10 -0.33 -20.53
N GLN A 56 -7.59 0.54 -21.42
CA GLN A 56 -8.22 0.13 -22.68
C GLN A 56 -7.22 -0.53 -23.64
N GLU A 57 -5.98 -0.06 -23.68
CA GLU A 57 -4.92 -0.60 -24.53
C GLU A 57 -4.38 -1.94 -24.00
N ASN A 58 -4.19 -2.07 -22.69
CA ASN A 58 -3.40 -3.17 -22.12
C ASN A 58 -4.23 -4.32 -21.55
N LEU A 59 -5.48 -4.08 -21.11
CA LEU A 59 -6.25 -5.09 -20.37
C LEU A 59 -6.50 -6.35 -21.20
N ALA A 60 -6.88 -6.21 -22.47
CA ALA A 60 -7.18 -7.34 -23.33
C ALA A 60 -5.94 -8.21 -23.60
N GLU A 61 -4.76 -7.59 -23.76
CA GLU A 61 -3.49 -8.29 -23.94
C GLU A 61 -3.12 -9.08 -22.69
N LEU A 62 -3.24 -8.46 -21.50
CA LEU A 62 -2.98 -9.11 -20.22
C LEU A 62 -3.94 -10.27 -19.95
N VAL A 63 -5.22 -10.14 -20.28
CA VAL A 63 -6.20 -11.24 -20.21
C VAL A 63 -5.82 -12.35 -21.17
N GLY A 64 -5.42 -12.02 -22.41
CA GLY A 64 -4.94 -12.98 -23.40
C GLY A 64 -3.72 -13.77 -22.90
N GLU A 65 -2.74 -13.09 -22.29
CA GLU A 65 -1.59 -13.71 -21.65
C GLU A 65 -1.99 -14.62 -20.47
N ALA A 66 -2.88 -14.14 -19.59
CA ALA A 66 -3.39 -14.89 -18.44
C ALA A 66 -4.06 -16.21 -18.86
N ILE A 67 -4.85 -16.18 -19.94
CA ILE A 67 -5.53 -17.37 -20.49
C ILE A 67 -4.52 -18.44 -20.92
N ARG A 68 -3.35 -18.06 -21.47
CA ARG A 68 -2.31 -19.04 -21.87
C ARG A 68 -1.75 -19.81 -20.67
N HIS A 69 -1.72 -19.15 -19.50
CA HIS A 69 -1.19 -19.68 -18.24
C HIS A 69 -2.23 -20.47 -17.43
N LEU A 70 -3.47 -20.61 -17.91
CA LEU A 70 -4.43 -21.52 -17.27
C LEU A 70 -3.88 -22.96 -17.28
N PRO A 71 -4.08 -23.73 -16.20
CA PRO A 71 -3.71 -25.15 -16.15
C PRO A 71 -4.39 -25.95 -17.28
N SER A 72 -3.72 -26.97 -17.82
CA SER A 72 -4.32 -27.85 -18.84
C SER A 72 -5.18 -28.96 -18.20
N ILE A 73 -6.16 -29.48 -18.95
CA ILE A 73 -7.01 -30.62 -18.55
C ILE A 73 -6.37 -31.92 -19.06
N GLY A 74 -5.96 -32.84 -18.17
CA GLY A 74 -5.32 -34.12 -18.52
C GLY A 74 -3.77 -34.10 -18.44
N HIS A 75 -3.15 -35.25 -18.15
CA HIS A 75 -1.81 -35.44 -17.58
C HIS A 75 -0.57 -34.72 -18.20
N SER A 76 0.34 -34.38 -17.28
CA SER A 76 1.82 -34.25 -17.33
C SER A 76 2.56 -34.71 -18.60
N CYS A 77 3.44 -33.81 -19.08
CA CYS A 77 4.63 -34.02 -19.92
C CYS A 77 4.46 -34.81 -21.23
N ALA A 78 4.45 -34.08 -22.34
CA ALA A 78 5.22 -34.44 -23.53
C ALA A 78 5.72 -33.14 -24.18
N ASP A 79 7.00 -33.13 -24.54
CA ASP A 79 7.75 -32.02 -25.12
C ASP A 79 6.96 -31.22 -26.17
N ALA A 80 6.69 -29.95 -25.87
CA ALA A 80 6.33 -28.99 -26.90
C ALA A 80 7.64 -28.40 -27.44
N SER A 81 8.15 -29.02 -28.50
CA SER A 81 9.18 -28.45 -29.36
C SER A 81 8.81 -27.00 -29.70
N HIS A 82 9.71 -26.07 -29.36
CA HIS A 82 9.63 -24.66 -29.72
C HIS A 82 9.65 -24.50 -31.24
N THR A 83 8.49 -24.32 -31.86
CA THR A 83 8.36 -23.68 -33.17
C THR A 83 7.57 -22.39 -32.98
N GLU A 84 8.30 -21.28 -32.99
CA GLU A 84 7.76 -19.93 -32.87
C GLU A 84 7.00 -19.55 -34.14
N HIS A 85 5.67 -19.58 -34.07
CA HIS A 85 4.79 -18.87 -35.00
C HIS A 85 3.84 -17.94 -34.24
N PRO A 86 3.58 -16.69 -34.72
CA PRO A 86 3.20 -15.58 -33.85
C PRO A 86 1.70 -15.52 -33.49
N VAL A 87 0.88 -16.50 -33.91
CA VAL A 87 -0.58 -16.47 -33.71
C VAL A 87 -1.12 -17.87 -33.41
N HIS A 88 -0.56 -18.56 -32.41
CA HIS A 88 -1.23 -19.75 -31.88
C HIS A 88 -2.45 -19.33 -31.04
N ARG A 89 -3.65 -19.51 -31.61
CA ARG A 89 -4.90 -19.50 -30.84
C ARG A 89 -4.79 -20.56 -29.74
N VAL A 90 -4.99 -20.15 -28.49
CA VAL A 90 -5.06 -21.10 -27.36
C VAL A 90 -6.31 -21.95 -27.57
N ASP A 91 -6.16 -23.27 -27.61
CA ASP A 91 -7.31 -24.17 -27.53
C ASP A 91 -7.85 -24.14 -26.11
N ILE A 92 -8.83 -23.26 -25.88
CA ILE A 92 -9.43 -23.03 -24.57
C ILE A 92 -10.12 -24.30 -24.04
N ALA A 93 -10.54 -25.23 -24.91
CA ALA A 93 -11.17 -26.48 -24.51
C ALA A 93 -10.21 -27.41 -23.75
N GLN A 94 -8.90 -27.24 -23.93
CA GLN A 94 -7.86 -27.99 -23.23
C GLN A 94 -7.41 -27.33 -21.92
N LYS A 95 -7.99 -26.17 -21.57
CA LYS A 95 -7.63 -25.41 -20.36
C LYS A 95 -8.70 -25.56 -19.29
N ARG A 96 -8.27 -25.73 -18.04
CA ARG A 96 -9.14 -25.62 -16.88
C ARG A 96 -9.54 -24.16 -16.73
N LEU A 97 -10.78 -23.85 -17.06
CA LEU A 97 -11.32 -22.51 -16.89
C LEU A 97 -11.39 -22.12 -15.40
N PRO A 98 -11.34 -20.81 -15.07
CA PRO A 98 -11.62 -20.33 -13.73
C PRO A 98 -13.01 -20.78 -13.24
N ASP A 99 -13.13 -20.98 -11.93
CA ASP A 99 -14.40 -21.34 -11.31
C ASP A 99 -15.34 -20.12 -11.21
N PHE A 100 -14.76 -18.93 -11.13
CA PHE A 100 -15.44 -17.63 -11.14
C PHE A 100 -14.47 -16.52 -11.59
N ILE A 101 -15.01 -15.36 -11.96
CA ILE A 101 -14.22 -14.15 -12.28
C ILE A 101 -14.33 -13.16 -11.13
N SER A 102 -13.20 -12.63 -10.68
CA SER A 102 -13.15 -11.55 -9.69
C SER A 102 -12.71 -10.25 -10.34
N VAL A 103 -13.30 -9.13 -9.90
CA VAL A 103 -12.95 -7.82 -10.46
C VAL A 103 -13.17 -6.73 -9.43
N THR A 104 -12.32 -5.73 -9.44
CA THR A 104 -12.50 -4.55 -8.59
C THR A 104 -13.76 -3.79 -8.99
N ARG A 105 -14.75 -3.76 -8.10
CA ARG A 105 -16.00 -3.01 -8.30
C ARG A 105 -15.90 -1.58 -7.75
N GLY A 106 -15.03 -1.35 -6.76
CA GLY A 106 -14.73 -0.03 -6.22
C GLY A 106 -14.04 -0.08 -4.84
N PRO A 107 -13.75 1.07 -4.20
CA PRO A 107 -13.80 2.42 -4.78
C PRO A 107 -12.76 2.62 -5.89
N GLY A 108 -12.87 3.71 -6.64
CA GLY A 108 -11.92 4.03 -7.72
C GLY A 108 -12.46 5.01 -8.76
N MET A 109 -11.66 5.29 -9.79
CA MET A 109 -12.07 6.13 -10.90
C MET A 109 -13.14 5.42 -11.74
N ARG A 110 -14.35 6.00 -11.83
CA ARG A 110 -15.55 5.34 -12.38
C ARG A 110 -15.32 4.79 -13.80
N ALA A 111 -14.67 5.56 -14.67
CA ALA A 111 -14.39 5.13 -16.05
C ALA A 111 -13.43 3.94 -16.09
N ASN A 112 -12.37 3.99 -15.29
CA ASN A 112 -11.35 2.93 -15.21
C ASN A 112 -11.94 1.63 -14.65
N LEU A 113 -12.79 1.74 -13.62
CA LEU A 113 -13.53 0.60 -13.06
C LEU A 113 -14.44 -0.06 -14.10
N PHE A 114 -15.09 0.71 -14.98
CA PHE A 114 -15.94 0.13 -16.04
C PHE A 114 -15.14 -0.72 -17.02
N THR A 115 -13.93 -0.30 -17.40
CA THR A 115 -13.07 -1.08 -18.30
C THR A 115 -12.82 -2.50 -17.77
N GLY A 116 -12.46 -2.63 -16.49
CA GLY A 116 -12.27 -3.94 -15.86
C GLY A 116 -13.58 -4.70 -15.66
N LEU A 117 -14.60 -4.04 -15.12
CA LEU A 117 -15.88 -4.65 -14.79
C LEU A 117 -16.62 -5.20 -16.02
N ASP A 118 -16.65 -4.46 -17.12
CA ASP A 118 -17.34 -4.89 -18.34
C ASP A 118 -16.56 -6.01 -19.05
N THR A 119 -15.23 -5.97 -19.01
CA THR A 119 -14.38 -7.10 -19.46
C THR A 119 -14.67 -8.36 -18.62
N ALA A 120 -14.74 -8.23 -17.30
CA ALA A 120 -15.03 -9.33 -16.39
C ALA A 120 -16.41 -9.95 -16.65
N LYS A 121 -17.44 -9.12 -16.88
CA LYS A 121 -18.78 -9.58 -17.27
C LYS A 121 -18.76 -10.31 -18.61
N GLY A 122 -18.01 -9.82 -19.59
CA GLY A 122 -17.83 -10.46 -20.87
C GLY A 122 -17.25 -11.88 -20.73
N LEU A 123 -16.16 -12.01 -19.95
CA LEU A 123 -15.54 -13.31 -19.64
C LEU A 123 -16.49 -14.24 -18.87
N ALA A 124 -17.13 -13.74 -17.81
CA ALA A 124 -18.07 -14.49 -16.99
C ALA A 124 -19.26 -15.00 -17.82
N THR A 125 -19.80 -14.15 -18.71
CA THR A 125 -20.88 -14.53 -19.62
C THR A 125 -20.40 -15.55 -20.67
N ALA A 126 -19.24 -15.34 -21.28
CA ALA A 126 -18.72 -16.25 -22.30
C ALA A 126 -18.42 -17.65 -21.75
N TRP A 127 -17.89 -17.73 -20.53
CA TRP A 127 -17.53 -18.99 -19.88
C TRP A 127 -18.63 -19.56 -18.97
N GLN A 128 -19.78 -18.88 -18.86
CA GLN A 128 -20.89 -19.25 -17.97
C GLN A 128 -20.40 -19.47 -16.53
N LYS A 129 -19.63 -18.51 -16.01
CA LYS A 129 -19.06 -18.53 -14.66
C LYS A 129 -19.63 -17.41 -13.79
N PRO A 130 -19.71 -17.60 -12.47
CA PRO A 130 -20.05 -16.53 -11.54
C PRO A 130 -19.09 -15.35 -11.61
N LEU A 131 -19.59 -14.18 -11.21
CA LEU A 131 -18.83 -12.94 -11.08
C LEU A 131 -18.82 -12.53 -9.61
N VAL A 132 -17.69 -12.02 -9.13
CA VAL A 132 -17.52 -11.45 -7.80
C VAL A 132 -16.91 -10.05 -7.92
N GLY A 133 -17.68 -9.04 -7.51
CA GLY A 133 -17.25 -7.65 -7.42
C GLY A 133 -16.55 -7.40 -6.09
N VAL A 134 -15.25 -7.14 -6.15
CA VAL A 134 -14.39 -7.02 -4.98
C VAL A 134 -14.23 -5.56 -4.56
N HIS A 135 -14.23 -5.33 -3.25
CA HIS A 135 -13.91 -4.04 -2.66
C HIS A 135 -12.38 -3.85 -2.58
N HIS A 136 -11.87 -2.82 -3.25
CA HIS A 136 -10.43 -2.55 -3.37
C HIS A 136 -9.71 -2.45 -2.01
N MET A 137 -10.24 -1.65 -1.06
CA MET A 137 -9.60 -1.54 0.27
C MET A 137 -9.70 -2.83 1.10
N GLN A 138 -10.73 -3.66 0.90
CA GLN A 138 -10.82 -4.97 1.55
C GLN A 138 -9.72 -5.89 1.02
N ALA A 139 -9.46 -5.86 -0.29
CA ALA A 139 -8.39 -6.63 -0.90
C ALA A 139 -7.02 -6.28 -0.32
N HIS A 140 -6.70 -5.00 -0.17
CA HIS A 140 -5.49 -4.55 0.53
C HIS A 140 -5.38 -5.09 1.96
N ALA A 141 -6.48 -5.08 2.72
CA ALA A 141 -6.49 -5.59 4.10
C ALA A 141 -6.30 -7.12 4.17
N LEU A 142 -6.79 -7.86 3.18
CA LEU A 142 -6.68 -9.32 3.11
C LEU A 142 -5.38 -9.81 2.45
N THR A 143 -4.58 -8.93 1.83
CA THR A 143 -3.30 -9.28 1.20
C THR A 143 -2.36 -10.13 2.07
N PRO A 144 -2.17 -9.87 3.39
CA PRO A 144 -1.30 -10.72 4.19
C PRO A 144 -1.81 -12.17 4.32
N ARG A 145 -3.12 -12.39 4.26
CA ARG A 145 -3.72 -13.73 4.23
C ARG A 145 -3.35 -14.46 2.93
N MET A 146 -3.41 -13.76 1.80
CA MET A 146 -2.89 -14.29 0.53
C MET A 146 -1.41 -14.67 0.64
N VAL A 147 -0.58 -13.80 1.21
CA VAL A 147 0.87 -14.05 1.37
C VAL A 147 1.11 -15.27 2.26
N SER A 148 0.37 -15.40 3.37
CA SER A 148 0.42 -16.56 4.25
C SER A 148 0.04 -17.87 3.54
N ALA A 149 -0.81 -17.81 2.51
CA ALA A 149 -1.20 -18.97 1.71
C ALA A 149 -0.24 -19.26 0.55
N LEU A 150 0.44 -18.25 0.00
CA LEU A 150 1.44 -18.40 -1.08
C LEU A 150 2.75 -19.02 -0.56
N ALA A 151 3.08 -18.80 0.71
CA ALA A 151 4.23 -19.37 1.39
C ALA A 151 3.77 -20.06 2.68
N PRO A 152 3.09 -21.22 2.57
CA PRO A 152 2.56 -21.91 3.74
C PRO A 152 3.72 -22.37 4.63
N SER A 153 3.77 -21.86 5.86
CA SER A 153 4.63 -22.41 6.91
C SER A 153 4.03 -23.69 7.47
N SER A 154 4.86 -24.68 7.82
CA SER A 154 4.38 -25.97 8.30
C SER A 154 3.51 -25.81 9.56
N ALA A 155 2.25 -26.25 9.44
CA ALA A 155 1.24 -26.37 10.50
C ALA A 155 0.63 -25.09 11.10
N SER A 156 0.67 -23.94 10.41
CA SER A 156 0.00 -22.71 10.91
C SER A 156 -1.28 -22.36 10.15
N PRO A 157 -2.36 -21.89 10.85
CA PRO A 157 -3.57 -21.43 10.20
C PRO A 157 -3.30 -20.17 9.37
N LEU A 158 -4.22 -19.85 8.47
CA LEU A 158 -4.16 -18.64 7.63
C LEU A 158 -4.08 -17.37 8.50
N THR A 159 -3.03 -16.58 8.34
CA THR A 159 -2.79 -15.36 9.14
C THR A 159 -2.84 -14.08 8.31
N PRO A 160 -3.26 -12.94 8.89
CA PRO A 160 -3.87 -12.76 10.20
C PRO A 160 -5.24 -13.44 10.30
N VAL A 161 -5.53 -13.96 11.49
CA VAL A 161 -6.89 -14.40 11.87
C VAL A 161 -7.69 -13.16 12.28
N PHE A 162 -9.00 -13.16 12.02
CA PHE A 162 -9.88 -12.13 12.53
C PHE A 162 -10.05 -12.24 14.07
N PRO A 163 -10.16 -11.14 14.82
CA PRO A 163 -10.09 -9.76 14.36
C PRO A 163 -8.66 -9.26 14.16
N PHE A 164 -8.46 -8.33 13.23
CA PHE A 164 -7.19 -7.61 13.05
C PHE A 164 -7.41 -6.13 12.74
N LEU A 165 -6.38 -5.32 12.99
CA LEU A 165 -6.34 -3.89 12.72
C LEU A 165 -5.43 -3.63 11.52
N SER A 166 -5.87 -2.87 10.54
CA SER A 166 -5.10 -2.53 9.35
C SER A 166 -4.82 -1.04 9.27
N LEU A 167 -3.57 -0.68 8.98
CA LEU A 167 -3.21 0.61 8.39
C LEU A 167 -3.05 0.42 6.89
N LEU A 168 -3.97 1.02 6.12
CA LEU A 168 -3.89 1.07 4.67
C LEU A 168 -3.36 2.43 4.25
N ALA A 169 -2.08 2.50 3.89
CA ALA A 169 -1.37 3.73 3.55
C ALA A 169 -0.79 3.66 2.13
N SER A 170 -1.46 4.29 1.18
CA SER A 170 -1.05 4.38 -0.23
C SER A 170 -0.90 5.84 -0.68
N GLY A 171 -0.64 6.06 -1.97
CA GLY A 171 -0.65 7.39 -2.56
C GLY A 171 -1.99 8.12 -2.41
N GLY A 172 -3.11 7.38 -2.49
CA GLY A 172 -4.46 7.95 -2.46
C GLY A 172 -5.27 7.67 -1.18
N HIS A 173 -4.81 6.78 -0.30
CA HIS A 173 -5.56 6.37 0.89
C HIS A 173 -4.71 6.40 2.15
N THR A 174 -5.33 6.79 3.27
CA THR A 174 -4.77 6.61 4.61
C THR A 174 -5.90 6.27 5.55
N LEU A 175 -6.09 4.97 5.78
CA LEU A 175 -7.22 4.42 6.55
C LEU A 175 -6.71 3.54 7.69
N ILE A 176 -7.40 3.62 8.82
CA ILE A 176 -7.27 2.68 9.93
C ILE A 176 -8.56 1.88 10.00
N ILE A 177 -8.47 0.57 9.75
CA ILE A 177 -9.63 -0.31 9.62
C ILE A 177 -9.55 -1.44 10.63
N HIS A 178 -10.61 -1.64 11.39
CA HIS A 178 -10.81 -2.84 12.18
C HIS A 178 -11.62 -3.86 11.39
N SER A 179 -11.03 -5.02 11.12
CA SER A 179 -11.70 -6.13 10.45
C SER A 179 -12.06 -7.17 11.51
N ALA A 180 -13.34 -7.23 11.89
CA ALA A 180 -13.86 -8.18 12.88
C ALA A 180 -14.20 -9.54 12.26
N SER A 181 -14.59 -9.55 10.97
CA SER A 181 -14.77 -10.74 10.14
C SER A 181 -14.53 -10.36 8.68
N LEU A 182 -14.73 -11.29 7.75
CA LEU A 182 -14.65 -11.03 6.31
C LEU A 182 -15.59 -9.87 5.90
N THR A 183 -16.78 -9.80 6.48
CA THR A 183 -17.83 -8.85 6.11
C THR A 183 -18.11 -7.75 7.13
N ASP A 184 -17.69 -7.89 8.39
CA ASP A 184 -17.75 -6.82 9.40
C ASP A 184 -16.41 -6.06 9.45
N ASN A 185 -16.37 -4.94 8.73
CA ASN A 185 -15.24 -4.04 8.69
C ASN A 185 -15.66 -2.65 9.16
N ARG A 186 -14.87 -2.02 10.02
CA ARG A 186 -15.14 -0.67 10.53
C ARG A 186 -13.96 0.24 10.25
N VAL A 187 -14.23 1.36 9.57
CA VAL A 187 -13.24 2.43 9.39
C VAL A 187 -13.17 3.20 10.70
N LEU A 188 -12.07 3.04 11.44
CA LEU A 188 -11.85 3.75 12.70
C LEU A 188 -11.32 5.16 12.47
N GLY A 189 -10.49 5.35 11.45
CA GLY A 189 -9.87 6.64 11.12
C GLY A 189 -9.56 6.76 9.63
N THR A 190 -9.70 7.98 9.11
CA THR A 190 -9.38 8.35 7.73
C THR A 190 -8.76 9.74 7.70
N THR A 191 -8.07 10.07 6.62
CA THR A 191 -7.67 11.46 6.35
C THR A 191 -8.88 12.34 6.02
N ASN A 192 -8.88 13.56 6.54
CA ASN A 192 -9.85 14.62 6.20
C ASN A 192 -9.41 15.44 4.98
N ASP A 193 -8.15 15.31 4.55
CA ASP A 193 -7.57 16.09 3.46
C ASP A 193 -6.87 15.22 2.41
N ILE A 194 -5.54 15.21 2.38
CA ILE A 194 -4.73 14.42 1.45
C ILE A 194 -4.25 13.14 2.13
N ALA A 195 -3.92 12.12 1.37
CA ALA A 195 -3.30 10.92 1.93
C ALA A 195 -1.83 11.17 2.34
N VAL A 196 -1.30 10.33 3.24
CA VAL A 196 0.10 10.41 3.66
C VAL A 196 1.05 10.20 2.47
N GLY A 197 0.72 9.31 1.54
CA GLY A 197 1.52 9.10 0.33
C GLY A 197 1.54 10.34 -0.57
N GLU A 198 0.39 10.95 -0.81
CA GLU A 198 0.29 12.21 -1.56
C GLU A 198 1.07 13.35 -0.89
N CYS A 199 1.01 13.46 0.44
CA CYS A 199 1.80 14.43 1.21
C CYS A 199 3.30 14.22 0.96
N LEU A 200 3.79 12.99 1.11
CA LEU A 200 5.19 12.66 0.85
C LEU A 200 5.57 12.95 -0.61
N ASP A 201 4.76 12.55 -1.59
CA ASP A 201 5.06 12.81 -3.00
C ASP A 201 5.13 14.32 -3.32
N LYS A 202 4.27 15.14 -2.71
CA LYS A 202 4.35 16.61 -2.85
C LYS A 202 5.61 17.17 -2.18
N VAL A 203 5.96 16.68 -0.99
CA VAL A 203 7.21 17.09 -0.32
C VAL A 203 8.44 16.69 -1.14
N ALA A 204 8.42 15.52 -1.79
CA ALA A 204 9.49 15.08 -2.68
C ALA A 204 9.74 16.09 -3.80
N ARG A 205 8.68 16.57 -4.43
CA ARG A 205 8.75 17.58 -5.49
C ARG A 205 9.27 18.94 -5.00
N ILE A 206 9.08 19.26 -3.72
CA ILE A 206 9.55 20.50 -3.12
C ILE A 206 11.03 20.41 -2.71
N VAL A 207 11.46 19.26 -2.17
CA VAL A 207 12.75 19.17 -1.45
C VAL A 207 13.83 18.46 -2.25
N LEU A 208 13.47 17.49 -3.10
CA LEU A 208 14.48 16.70 -3.82
C LEU A 208 15.17 17.50 -4.93
N PRO A 209 16.47 17.27 -5.17
CA PRO A 209 17.18 17.88 -6.29
C PRO A 209 16.52 17.53 -7.64
N PRO A 210 16.46 18.47 -8.60
CA PRO A 210 15.85 18.23 -9.92
C PRO A 210 16.44 17.03 -10.66
N ASP A 211 17.75 16.85 -10.60
CA ASP A 211 18.46 15.74 -11.27
C ASP A 211 17.98 14.37 -10.77
N LEU A 212 17.68 14.27 -9.47
CA LEU A 212 17.19 13.05 -8.86
C LEU A 212 15.75 12.74 -9.27
N LEU A 213 14.92 13.78 -9.42
CA LEU A 213 13.54 13.66 -9.91
C LEU A 213 13.49 13.27 -11.40
N GLN A 214 14.43 13.77 -12.22
CA GLN A 214 14.50 13.44 -13.65
C GLN A 214 15.05 12.02 -13.89
N ALA A 215 15.94 11.54 -13.03
CA ALA A 215 16.51 10.20 -13.14
C ALA A 215 15.52 9.07 -12.82
N THR A 216 14.47 9.35 -12.03
CA THR A 216 13.47 8.32 -11.69
C THR A 216 12.43 8.15 -12.79
N LYS A 217 12.18 6.90 -13.18
CA LYS A 217 11.08 6.53 -14.08
C LYS A 217 9.74 6.35 -13.36
N SER A 218 9.74 6.38 -12.02
CA SER A 218 8.55 6.19 -11.20
C SER A 218 8.02 7.52 -10.68
N THR A 219 6.69 7.65 -10.67
CA THR A 219 5.95 8.76 -10.05
C THR A 219 5.71 8.57 -8.55
N MET A 220 6.09 7.41 -7.98
CA MET A 220 5.99 7.11 -6.54
C MET A 220 7.26 7.57 -5.81
N TYR A 221 7.28 8.82 -5.34
CA TYR A 221 8.48 9.44 -4.79
C TYR A 221 8.73 9.09 -3.32
N GLY A 222 7.76 8.48 -2.61
CA GLY A 222 7.93 8.09 -1.20
C GLY A 222 9.16 7.21 -0.92
N ALA A 223 9.45 6.22 -1.78
CA ALA A 223 10.65 5.38 -1.63
C ALA A 223 11.94 6.16 -1.91
N LEU A 224 11.90 7.07 -2.89
CA LEU A 224 13.01 7.96 -3.22
C LEU A 224 13.32 8.90 -2.05
N LEU A 225 12.29 9.47 -1.42
CA LEU A 225 12.42 10.30 -0.21
C LEU A 225 13.10 9.55 0.94
N GLU A 226 12.66 8.32 1.20
CA GLU A 226 13.27 7.47 2.24
C GLU A 226 14.76 7.26 1.95
N SER A 227 15.10 6.87 0.72
CA SER A 227 16.49 6.64 0.32
C SER A 227 17.33 7.92 0.45
N PHE A 228 16.80 9.06 0.04
CA PHE A 228 17.49 10.35 0.09
C PHE A 228 17.77 10.78 1.54
N ALA A 229 16.80 10.58 2.43
CA ALA A 229 16.89 10.94 3.84
C ALA A 229 17.86 10.05 4.62
N PHE A 230 17.91 8.74 4.34
CA PHE A 230 18.64 7.79 5.18
C PHE A 230 19.88 7.17 4.52
N SER A 231 20.26 7.61 3.31
CA SER A 231 21.53 7.21 2.69
C SER A 231 22.73 7.57 3.58
N ARG A 232 23.60 6.59 3.86
CA ARG A 232 24.85 6.80 4.61
C ARG A 232 25.79 7.71 3.81
N ALA A 233 26.42 8.67 4.50
CA ALA A 233 27.42 9.54 3.91
C ALA A 233 28.60 8.69 3.40
N GLY A 234 28.78 8.60 2.09
CA GLY A 234 29.83 7.79 1.44
C GLY A 234 29.48 7.25 0.06
N HIS A 235 28.19 7.18 -0.30
CA HIS A 235 27.75 6.89 -1.67
C HIS A 235 27.15 8.14 -2.30
N GLU A 236 27.94 8.83 -3.13
CA GLU A 236 27.37 9.73 -4.14
C GLU A 236 26.49 8.89 -5.08
N VAL A 237 25.25 9.33 -5.29
CA VAL A 237 24.29 8.68 -6.18
C VAL A 237 24.71 8.99 -7.62
N THR A 238 25.72 8.28 -8.12
CA THR A 238 26.09 8.30 -9.54
C THR A 238 25.30 7.22 -10.27
N GLY A 239 24.26 7.62 -11.01
CA GLY A 239 23.61 6.82 -12.05
C GLY A 239 22.69 5.70 -11.56
N ILE A 240 21.37 5.97 -11.52
CA ILE A 240 20.35 4.93 -11.34
C ILE A 240 19.84 4.54 -12.73
N GLN A 241 20.28 3.40 -13.26
CA GLN A 241 19.60 2.75 -14.39
C GLN A 241 18.27 2.16 -13.90
N GLY A 242 17.23 2.35 -14.70
CA GLY A 242 15.84 2.22 -14.29
C GLY A 242 15.42 0.84 -13.80
N PHE A 243 14.33 0.82 -13.02
CA PHE A 243 13.60 -0.38 -12.62
C PHE A 243 13.04 -1.12 -13.84
N GLY A 244 13.88 -1.93 -14.45
CA GLY A 244 13.58 -2.92 -15.48
C GLY A 244 14.58 -4.04 -15.32
N HIS A 245 14.09 -5.28 -15.32
CA HIS A 245 14.82 -6.54 -15.13
C HIS A 245 16.35 -6.47 -15.31
N GLY A 246 17.10 -6.58 -14.21
CA GLY A 246 18.55 -6.66 -14.23
C GLY A 246 19.15 -6.55 -12.83
N SER A 247 19.84 -7.60 -12.39
CA SER A 247 20.47 -7.72 -11.07
C SER A 247 21.82 -7.00 -11.00
N THR A 248 21.92 -5.88 -10.28
CA THR A 248 23.17 -5.39 -9.64
C THR A 248 22.86 -4.43 -8.48
N GLN A 249 23.75 -4.44 -7.48
CA GLN A 249 23.52 -4.02 -6.10
C GLN A 249 23.28 -2.49 -5.94
N SER A 250 22.02 -2.13 -5.71
CA SER A 250 21.63 -0.87 -5.06
C SER A 250 22.03 -0.91 -3.58
N ALA A 251 22.30 0.25 -2.97
CA ALA A 251 22.59 0.37 -1.54
C ALA A 251 21.61 -0.51 -0.74
N ALA A 252 22.16 -1.49 -0.02
CA ALA A 252 21.36 -2.52 0.62
C ALA A 252 20.29 -1.84 1.49
N PRO A 253 18.99 -2.11 1.27
CA PRO A 253 17.98 -1.72 2.23
C PRO A 253 18.43 -2.20 3.62
N LEU A 254 18.16 -1.41 4.66
CA LEU A 254 18.25 -1.91 6.04
C LEU A 254 17.62 -3.31 6.09
N PRO A 255 18.23 -4.28 6.79
CA PRO A 255 17.81 -5.67 6.75
C PRO A 255 16.30 -5.73 7.00
N LYS A 256 15.54 -5.95 5.92
CA LYS A 256 14.13 -6.23 6.02
C LYS A 256 14.10 -7.67 6.54
N PRO A 257 13.47 -7.95 7.69
CA PRO A 257 13.31 -9.32 8.12
C PRO A 257 12.72 -10.09 6.94
N SER A 258 13.26 -11.27 6.66
CA SER A 258 12.75 -12.15 5.62
C SER A 258 11.23 -12.21 5.78
N SER A 259 10.52 -12.08 4.67
CA SER A 259 9.05 -12.13 4.59
C SER A 259 8.44 -13.42 5.18
N ASP A 260 9.28 -14.38 5.58
CA ASP A 260 8.96 -15.57 6.34
C ASP A 260 8.79 -15.27 7.82
N THR A 261 7.70 -14.62 8.23
CA THR A 261 7.41 -14.50 9.66
C THR A 261 5.90 -14.46 9.93
N ALA A 262 5.28 -15.64 9.97
CA ALA A 262 3.98 -15.83 10.60
C ALA A 262 3.96 -15.38 12.10
N ASP A 263 5.15 -15.12 12.67
CA ASP A 263 5.37 -14.76 14.08
C ASP A 263 6.23 -13.49 14.29
N CYS A 264 6.17 -12.51 13.39
CA CYS A 264 6.83 -11.21 13.64
C CYS A 264 6.03 -10.39 14.66
N THR A 265 6.47 -10.34 15.91
CA THR A 265 5.97 -9.38 16.92
C THR A 265 6.67 -8.03 16.80
N ALA A 266 6.07 -6.97 17.36
CA ALA A 266 6.70 -5.65 17.42
C ALA A 266 8.09 -5.70 18.06
N LYS A 267 8.27 -6.48 19.12
CA LYS A 267 9.58 -6.68 19.76
C LYS A 267 10.56 -7.41 18.84
N SER A 268 10.17 -8.55 18.28
CA SER A 268 11.06 -9.30 17.38
C SER A 268 11.44 -8.51 16.13
N TYR A 269 10.56 -7.65 15.63
CA TYR A 269 10.86 -6.75 14.53
C TYR A 269 11.96 -5.76 14.91
N LEU A 270 11.88 -5.14 16.08
CA LEU A 270 12.91 -4.23 16.57
C LEU A 270 14.22 -4.95 16.88
N ASP A 271 14.17 -6.14 17.46
CA ASP A 271 15.37 -6.93 17.76
C ASP A 271 16.10 -7.30 16.45
N ALA A 272 15.37 -7.63 15.38
CA ALA A 272 15.93 -7.93 14.06
C ALA A 272 16.43 -6.69 13.30
N CYS A 273 15.73 -5.56 13.42
CA CYS A 273 16.01 -4.32 12.69
C CYS A 273 16.76 -3.27 13.53
N GLY A 274 17.31 -3.66 14.69
CA GLY A 274 17.71 -2.78 15.81
C GLY A 274 18.39 -1.47 15.43
N ASN A 275 18.08 -0.38 16.17
CA ASN A 275 18.60 1.00 16.06
C ASN A 275 19.01 1.49 14.66
N SER A 276 18.34 1.01 13.60
CA SER A 276 18.63 1.42 12.23
C SER A 276 18.32 2.90 11.98
N TYR A 277 17.50 3.48 12.85
CA TYR A 277 17.13 4.89 12.86
C TYR A 277 17.43 5.51 14.23
N ASP A 278 17.95 6.73 14.21
CA ASP A 278 18.08 7.58 15.39
C ASP A 278 16.71 8.17 15.74
N TYR A 279 15.85 7.35 16.36
CA TYR A 279 14.48 7.71 16.70
C TYR A 279 14.10 7.21 18.10
N ASP A 280 13.77 8.16 18.97
CA ASP A 280 13.25 7.89 20.30
C ASP A 280 11.77 8.23 20.38
N VAL A 281 10.96 7.26 20.84
CA VAL A 281 9.52 7.47 21.06
C VAL A 281 9.29 8.54 22.14
N PRO A 282 8.58 9.64 21.84
CA PRO A 282 8.25 10.64 22.85
C PRO A 282 7.29 10.08 23.91
N ARG A 283 7.51 10.40 25.19
CA ARG A 283 6.61 9.98 26.29
C ARG A 283 5.25 10.68 26.19
N ASN A 284 5.26 11.95 25.80
CA ASN A 284 4.09 12.79 25.64
C ASN A 284 4.27 13.81 24.50
N HIS A 285 3.21 14.56 24.18
CA HIS A 285 3.23 15.55 23.10
C HIS A 285 4.14 16.75 23.38
N GLU A 286 4.33 17.13 24.65
CA GLU A 286 5.25 18.22 25.03
C GLU A 286 6.71 17.82 24.74
N GLU A 287 7.08 16.59 25.08
CA GLU A 287 8.39 16.04 24.75
C GLU A 287 8.57 15.92 23.23
N ALA A 288 7.53 15.48 22.51
CA ALA A 288 7.55 15.40 21.04
C ALA A 288 7.82 16.77 20.40
N ALA A 289 7.14 17.82 20.88
CA ALA A 289 7.33 19.19 20.40
C ALA A 289 8.71 19.76 20.73
N ARG A 290 9.31 19.34 21.86
CA ARG A 290 10.68 19.73 22.22
C ARG A 290 11.73 18.98 21.37
N LYS A 291 11.51 17.69 21.13
CA LYS A 291 12.43 16.83 20.35
C LYS A 291 12.40 17.13 18.84
N SER A 292 11.33 17.74 18.33
CA SER A 292 11.21 18.08 16.91
C SER A 292 12.04 19.31 16.48
N ALA A 293 12.66 20.03 17.43
CA ALA A 293 13.48 21.19 17.11
C ALA A 293 14.83 20.75 16.51
N THR A 294 15.03 21.03 15.23
CA THR A 294 16.28 20.70 14.54
C THR A 294 17.39 21.71 14.86
N LYS A 295 18.63 21.34 14.53
CA LYS A 295 19.80 22.24 14.59
C LYS A 295 19.65 23.50 13.72
N TRP A 296 18.72 23.49 12.76
CA TRP A 296 18.44 24.60 11.85
C TRP A 296 17.44 25.61 12.43
N GLY A 297 16.90 25.35 13.64
CA GLY A 297 15.97 26.24 14.33
C GLY A 297 14.50 26.01 13.97
N TRP A 298 14.18 25.23 12.95
CA TRP A 298 12.81 24.82 12.63
C TRP A 298 12.51 23.39 13.08
N GLY A 299 11.23 23.03 13.15
CA GLY A 299 10.75 21.70 13.50
C GLY A 299 9.31 21.51 13.06
N PHE A 300 8.89 20.27 12.83
CA PHE A 300 7.50 19.97 12.47
C PHE A 300 6.75 19.37 13.65
N GLU A 301 5.66 20.03 14.06
CA GLU A 301 4.73 19.48 15.03
C GLU A 301 3.86 18.39 14.37
N GLN A 302 3.36 17.45 15.17
CA GLN A 302 2.36 16.50 14.69
C GLN A 302 1.09 17.26 14.24
N PRO A 303 0.45 16.85 13.13
CA PRO A 303 -0.82 17.44 12.72
C PRO A 303 -1.92 17.31 13.79
N LEU A 304 -2.85 18.27 13.79
CA LEU A 304 -4.02 18.35 14.69
C LEU A 304 -3.72 18.55 16.20
N THR A 305 -2.51 18.99 16.57
CA THR A 305 -2.15 19.31 17.97
C THR A 305 -2.75 20.61 18.51
N LYS A 306 -2.90 21.64 17.65
CA LYS A 306 -3.37 22.99 18.03
C LYS A 306 -4.39 23.51 17.01
N VAL A 307 -5.66 23.18 17.17
CA VAL A 307 -6.75 23.72 16.33
C VAL A 307 -7.54 24.77 17.12
N HIS A 308 -7.99 25.85 16.46
CA HIS A 308 -8.92 26.80 17.06
C HIS A 308 -10.23 26.07 17.41
N GLY A 309 -10.57 25.98 18.71
CA GLY A 309 -11.72 25.23 19.21
C GLY A 309 -11.39 24.03 20.11
N GLY A 310 -10.11 23.73 20.33
CA GLY A 310 -9.66 22.74 21.31
C GLY A 310 -8.73 21.67 20.74
N THR A 311 -8.26 20.80 21.62
CA THR A 311 -7.26 19.77 21.32
C THR A 311 -7.92 18.52 20.72
N LYS A 312 -7.85 18.31 19.39
CA LYS A 312 -8.30 17.07 18.72
C LYS A 312 -7.28 15.91 18.83
N ILE A 313 -6.38 15.94 19.80
CA ILE A 313 -5.28 14.97 19.91
C ILE A 313 -5.80 13.53 20.04
N ASN A 314 -6.91 13.31 20.74
CA ASN A 314 -7.50 11.98 20.92
C ASN A 314 -8.52 11.59 19.84
N SER A 315 -8.63 12.36 18.75
CA SER A 315 -9.49 11.98 17.63
C SER A 315 -8.81 10.95 16.72
N MET A 316 -9.61 10.11 16.08
CA MET A 316 -9.15 9.18 15.04
C MET A 316 -8.97 9.84 13.67
N GLU A 317 -9.15 11.16 13.59
CA GLU A 317 -8.99 11.92 12.35
C GLU A 317 -7.51 12.06 11.97
N LEU A 318 -7.22 11.95 10.67
CA LEU A 318 -5.90 12.20 10.11
C LEU A 318 -5.93 13.45 9.21
N SER A 319 -4.79 14.15 9.08
CA SER A 319 -4.65 15.32 8.22
C SER A 319 -3.16 15.56 7.97
N PHE A 320 -2.81 15.91 6.73
CA PHE A 320 -1.41 16.09 6.31
C PHE A 320 -1.16 17.39 5.53
N SER A 321 -2.20 18.15 5.16
CA SER A 321 -2.03 19.41 4.40
C SER A 321 -1.27 20.46 5.19
N GLY A 322 -1.54 20.58 6.50
CA GLY A 322 -0.82 21.52 7.36
C GLY A 322 0.68 21.21 7.46
N LEU A 323 1.04 19.93 7.40
CA LEU A 323 2.44 19.50 7.39
C LEU A 323 3.13 19.87 6.06
N LEU A 324 2.44 19.68 4.94
CA LEU A 324 2.92 20.12 3.63
C LEU A 324 3.18 21.63 3.59
N THR A 325 2.23 22.44 4.07
CA THR A 325 2.39 23.90 4.15
C THR A 325 3.54 24.31 5.08
N ALA A 326 3.78 23.56 6.17
CA ALA A 326 4.92 23.82 7.04
C ALA A 326 6.26 23.59 6.32
N VAL A 327 6.36 22.53 5.52
CA VAL A 327 7.55 22.26 4.68
C VAL A 327 7.75 23.37 3.65
N GLU A 328 6.69 23.79 2.95
CA GLU A 328 6.76 24.90 1.99
C GLU A 328 7.29 26.18 2.63
N ARG A 329 6.86 26.50 3.86
CA ARG A 329 7.34 27.67 4.60
C ARG A 329 8.82 27.55 4.98
N VAL A 330 9.25 26.39 5.47
CA VAL A 330 10.67 26.15 5.81
C VAL A 330 11.54 26.26 4.56
N VAL A 331 11.11 25.72 3.43
CA VAL A 331 11.88 25.79 2.19
C VAL A 331 11.90 27.23 1.64
N LYS A 332 10.77 27.92 1.67
CA LYS A 332 10.62 29.24 1.06
C LYS A 332 11.27 30.38 1.85
N PHE A 333 11.29 30.32 3.18
CA PHE A 333 11.71 31.44 4.02
C PHE A 333 12.91 31.11 4.90
N GLU A 334 13.67 32.14 5.26
CA GLU A 334 14.78 32.02 6.21
C GLU A 334 14.28 31.76 7.64
N THR A 335 15.13 31.12 8.46
CA THR A 335 14.89 30.97 9.90
C THR A 335 15.83 31.91 10.64
N ASP A 336 15.27 32.73 11.51
CA ASP A 336 16.05 33.63 12.37
C ASP A 336 16.94 32.79 13.31
N PRO A 337 18.27 32.99 13.29
CA PRO A 337 19.20 32.18 14.08
C PRO A 337 19.05 32.40 15.60
N ILE A 338 18.49 33.52 16.03
CA ILE A 338 18.28 33.88 17.44
C ILE A 338 16.90 33.43 17.89
N THR A 339 15.85 33.86 17.18
CA THR A 339 14.47 33.60 17.62
C THR A 339 13.97 32.21 17.21
N LYS A 340 14.69 31.52 16.31
CA LYS A 340 14.31 30.22 15.73
C LYS A 340 12.93 30.24 15.07
N LYS A 341 12.47 31.42 14.65
CA LYS A 341 11.20 31.61 13.95
C LYS A 341 11.44 31.84 12.48
N CYS A 342 10.54 31.31 11.67
CA CYS A 342 10.48 31.58 10.23
C CYS A 342 10.27 33.09 10.01
N THR A 343 11.16 33.71 9.23
CA THR A 343 11.09 35.12 8.85
C THR A 343 10.19 35.30 7.62
N LYS A 344 10.03 36.54 7.15
CA LYS A 344 9.36 36.84 5.86
C LYS A 344 10.36 37.03 4.71
N VAL A 345 11.65 36.75 4.94
CA VAL A 345 12.70 36.86 3.93
C VAL A 345 12.71 35.57 3.12
N GLU A 346 12.48 35.67 1.82
CA GLU A 346 12.49 34.51 0.92
C GLU A 346 13.93 34.05 0.65
N ARG A 347 14.16 32.72 0.65
CA ARG A 347 15.43 32.11 0.27
C ARG A 347 15.26 31.27 -0.99
N ALA A 348 16.31 31.22 -1.82
CA ALA A 348 16.34 30.32 -2.96
C ALA A 348 16.52 28.87 -2.49
N ILE A 349 15.92 27.92 -3.20
CA ILE A 349 16.04 26.48 -2.90
C ILE A 349 17.49 25.96 -3.00
N ASP A 350 18.31 26.63 -3.82
CA ASP A 350 19.73 26.32 -4.01
C ASP A 350 20.58 26.74 -2.80
N ASN A 351 20.06 27.65 -1.97
CA ASN A 351 20.72 28.05 -0.73
C ASN A 351 20.52 27.03 0.40
N ILE A 352 19.67 26.01 0.20
CA ILE A 352 19.40 24.96 1.18
C ILE A 352 20.39 23.81 0.94
N SER A 353 21.28 23.60 1.91
CA SER A 353 22.26 22.51 1.85
C SER A 353 21.60 21.14 1.73
N ILE A 354 22.28 20.17 1.13
CA ILE A 354 21.80 18.77 1.05
C ILE A 354 21.56 18.20 2.46
N ALA A 355 22.37 18.59 3.44
CA ALA A 355 22.19 18.19 4.83
C ALA A 355 20.88 18.71 5.41
N GLU A 356 20.54 19.98 5.18
CA GLU A 356 19.25 20.56 5.60
C GLU A 356 18.08 19.91 4.86
N LYS A 357 18.19 19.68 3.54
CA LYS A 357 17.17 18.96 2.76
C LYS A 357 16.90 17.56 3.33
N ARG A 358 17.94 16.82 3.70
CA ARG A 358 17.80 15.50 4.34
C ARG A 358 17.09 15.61 5.69
N ASP A 359 17.45 16.57 6.52
CA ASP A 359 16.81 16.78 7.82
C ASP A 359 15.33 17.19 7.65
N ILE A 360 14.97 17.98 6.63
CA ILE A 360 13.57 18.32 6.31
C ILE A 360 12.78 17.04 6.02
N VAL A 361 13.34 16.15 5.20
CA VAL A 361 12.68 14.88 4.85
C VAL A 361 12.57 13.94 6.05
N ARG A 362 13.60 13.86 6.91
CA ARG A 362 13.52 13.03 8.12
C ARG A 362 12.42 13.52 9.05
N GLU A 363 12.37 14.82 9.30
CA GLU A 363 11.41 15.41 10.23
C GLU A 363 9.97 15.36 9.70
N VAL A 364 9.75 15.55 8.39
CA VAL A 364 8.41 15.43 7.83
C VAL A 364 7.91 13.99 7.88
N MET A 365 8.79 13.02 7.58
CA MET A 365 8.44 11.60 7.69
C MET A 365 8.17 11.21 9.14
N ARG A 366 8.99 11.70 10.09
CA ARG A 366 8.78 11.50 11.53
C ARG A 366 7.40 12.02 11.94
N ALA A 367 7.10 13.30 11.65
CA ALA A 367 5.83 13.92 12.04
C ALA A 367 4.62 13.21 11.41
N ALA A 368 4.70 12.84 10.13
CA ALA A 368 3.63 12.12 9.43
C ALA A 368 3.42 10.70 9.97
N PHE A 369 4.49 9.96 10.23
CA PHE A 369 4.41 8.56 10.68
C PHE A 369 4.08 8.45 12.16
N GLU A 370 4.56 9.35 13.01
CA GLU A 370 4.08 9.49 14.40
C GLU A 370 2.57 9.77 14.42
N HIS A 371 2.12 10.68 13.55
CA HIS A 371 0.70 11.04 13.46
C HIS A 371 -0.18 9.83 13.16
N VAL A 372 0.19 9.05 12.15
CA VAL A 372 -0.51 7.81 11.76
C VAL A 372 -0.41 6.75 12.86
N THR A 373 0.81 6.49 13.37
CA THR A 373 1.07 5.47 14.39
C THR A 373 0.28 5.75 15.66
N TYR A 374 0.19 7.01 16.11
CA TYR A 374 -0.57 7.36 17.29
C TYR A 374 -2.05 7.00 17.18
N ARG A 375 -2.70 7.26 16.02
CA ARG A 375 -4.11 6.91 15.81
C ARG A 375 -4.29 5.40 15.70
N LEU A 376 -3.32 4.69 15.14
CA LEU A 376 -3.35 3.24 15.13
C LEU A 376 -3.30 2.69 16.57
N ILE A 377 -2.47 3.25 17.45
CA ILE A 377 -2.45 2.89 18.88
C ILE A 377 -3.78 3.24 19.57
N LEU A 378 -4.42 4.36 19.24
CA LEU A 378 -5.75 4.68 19.75
C LEU A 378 -6.81 3.66 19.30
N GLY A 379 -6.79 3.27 18.02
CA GLY A 379 -7.66 2.23 17.50
C GLY A 379 -7.40 0.86 18.14
N LEU A 380 -6.13 0.51 18.35
CA LEU A 380 -5.75 -0.72 19.04
C LEU A 380 -6.28 -0.73 20.48
N ARG A 381 -6.14 0.39 21.19
CA ARG A 381 -6.68 0.57 22.55
C ARG A 381 -8.19 0.42 22.61
N SER A 382 -8.92 0.97 21.65
CA SER A 382 -10.38 0.88 21.63
C SER A 382 -10.88 -0.54 21.34
N ILE A 383 -10.10 -1.36 20.62
CA ILE A 383 -10.41 -2.77 20.34
C ILE A 383 -10.04 -3.66 21.53
N ILE A 384 -8.83 -3.49 22.08
CA ILE A 384 -8.35 -4.32 23.20
C ILE A 384 -9.23 -4.08 24.44
N GLY A 385 -9.51 -2.83 24.81
CA GLY A 385 -10.31 -2.52 25.99
C GLY A 385 -9.84 -3.29 27.24
N ASN A 386 -10.74 -4.08 27.84
CA ASN A 386 -10.46 -5.03 28.94
C ASN A 386 -10.41 -6.50 28.46
N SER A 387 -10.35 -6.74 27.16
CA SER A 387 -10.27 -8.07 26.57
C SER A 387 -8.83 -8.57 26.57
N ASP A 388 -8.65 -9.88 26.71
CA ASP A 388 -7.36 -10.55 26.50
C ASP A 388 -7.00 -10.72 25.02
N SER A 389 -7.92 -10.39 24.10
CA SER A 389 -7.68 -10.48 22.66
C SER A 389 -6.69 -9.41 22.19
N ARG A 390 -5.61 -9.86 21.55
CA ARG A 390 -4.56 -9.02 20.97
C ARG A 390 -4.59 -9.10 19.45
N PRO A 391 -5.38 -8.25 18.77
CA PRO A 391 -5.52 -8.32 17.33
C PRO A 391 -4.19 -8.04 16.64
N GLY A 392 -3.91 -8.77 15.57
CA GLY A 392 -2.77 -8.48 14.71
C GLY A 392 -2.86 -7.10 14.07
N VAL A 393 -1.71 -6.49 13.77
CA VAL A 393 -1.64 -5.22 13.04
C VAL A 393 -1.07 -5.46 11.64
N VAL A 394 -1.87 -5.14 10.63
CA VAL A 394 -1.53 -5.22 9.20
C VAL A 394 -1.10 -3.84 8.70
N LEU A 395 0.03 -3.76 8.03
CA LEU A 395 0.49 -2.57 7.32
C LEU A 395 0.56 -2.85 5.83
N ALA A 396 -0.39 -2.30 5.07
CA ALA A 396 -0.52 -2.49 3.63
C ALA A 396 -0.64 -1.15 2.88
N GLY A 397 -0.38 -1.16 1.57
CA GLY A 397 -0.26 0.03 0.74
C GLY A 397 1.19 0.42 0.45
N GLY A 398 1.41 1.24 -0.58
CA GLY A 398 2.75 1.63 -1.05
C GLY A 398 3.62 2.31 0.02
N VAL A 399 3.02 3.12 0.91
CA VAL A 399 3.76 3.78 2.01
C VAL A 399 4.12 2.79 3.10
N ALA A 400 3.37 1.70 3.24
CA ALA A 400 3.67 0.64 4.22
C ALA A 400 4.96 -0.15 3.88
N ALA A 401 5.52 0.02 2.67
CA ALA A 401 6.83 -0.50 2.30
C ALA A 401 7.99 0.29 2.94
N ASN A 402 7.71 1.48 3.50
CA ASN A 402 8.68 2.36 4.12
C ASN A 402 9.19 1.76 5.44
N SER A 403 10.50 1.61 5.56
CA SER A 403 11.13 0.94 6.71
C SER A 403 11.14 1.86 7.94
N PHE A 404 11.20 3.18 7.75
CA PHE A 404 11.10 4.14 8.85
C PHE A 404 9.70 4.17 9.48
N LEU A 405 8.62 4.08 8.69
CA LEU A 405 7.25 3.91 9.20
C LEU A 405 7.12 2.63 10.04
N ARG A 406 7.61 1.49 9.52
CA ARG A 406 7.59 0.22 10.24
C ARG A 406 8.36 0.30 11.56
N HIS A 407 9.52 0.96 11.55
CA HIS A 407 10.32 1.20 12.75
C HIS A 407 9.58 2.07 13.77
N ILE A 408 9.04 3.23 13.36
CA ILE A 408 8.26 4.11 14.26
C ILE A 408 7.09 3.36 14.88
N LEU A 409 6.37 2.57 14.09
CA LEU A 409 5.26 1.75 14.58
C LEU A 409 5.71 0.75 15.63
N ALA A 410 6.71 -0.08 15.32
CA ALA A 410 7.19 -1.12 16.23
C ALA A 410 7.77 -0.53 17.52
N SER A 411 8.56 0.54 17.41
CA SER A 411 9.11 1.29 18.56
C SER A 411 7.99 1.83 19.43
N THR A 412 6.96 2.43 18.83
CA THR A 412 5.83 3.01 19.57
C THR A 412 4.98 1.92 20.23
N LEU A 413 4.74 0.79 19.57
CA LEU A 413 4.04 -0.36 20.17
C LEU A 413 4.77 -0.87 21.40
N CYS A 414 6.09 -1.09 21.30
CA CYS A 414 6.90 -1.54 22.43
C CYS A 414 6.88 -0.54 23.58
N ALA A 415 7.11 0.75 23.29
CA ALA A 415 7.09 1.82 24.30
C ALA A 415 5.72 2.00 24.99
N ARG A 416 4.62 1.52 24.38
CA ARG A 416 3.26 1.62 24.92
C ARG A 416 2.73 0.31 25.51
N GLY A 417 3.58 -0.71 25.67
CA GLY A 417 3.21 -1.98 26.31
C GLY A 417 2.58 -3.03 25.39
N TYR A 418 2.71 -2.84 24.07
CA TYR A 418 2.16 -3.72 23.03
C TYR A 418 3.27 -4.47 22.27
N SER A 419 4.32 -4.85 22.98
CA SER A 419 5.52 -5.47 22.39
C SER A 419 5.27 -6.83 21.74
N ASP A 420 4.21 -7.51 22.17
CA ASP A 420 3.77 -8.84 21.75
C ASP A 420 2.78 -8.83 20.57
N ILE A 421 2.32 -7.65 20.13
CA ILE A 421 1.43 -7.53 18.98
C ILE A 421 2.14 -8.03 17.72
N LYS A 422 1.48 -8.95 17.01
CA LYS A 422 1.92 -9.45 15.69
C LYS A 422 1.77 -8.38 14.63
N LEU A 423 2.82 -8.19 13.84
CA LEU A 423 2.91 -7.25 12.73
C LEU A 423 2.96 -8.01 11.40
N TYR A 424 2.09 -7.63 10.47
CA TYR A 424 2.02 -8.21 9.14
C TYR A 424 2.37 -7.17 8.10
N PHE A 425 3.47 -7.40 7.38
CA PHE A 425 3.93 -6.55 6.30
C PHE A 425 3.95 -7.35 5.00
N PRO A 426 2.97 -7.16 4.09
CA PRO A 426 3.05 -7.79 2.79
C PRO A 426 4.36 -7.42 2.05
N PRO A 427 4.87 -8.32 1.21
CA PRO A 427 5.96 -8.00 0.30
C PRO A 427 5.63 -6.78 -0.56
N PRO A 428 6.61 -5.90 -0.89
CA PRO A 428 6.36 -4.65 -1.60
C PRO A 428 5.58 -4.80 -2.92
N ASN A 429 5.79 -5.90 -3.66
CA ASN A 429 5.09 -6.21 -4.91
C ASN A 429 3.60 -6.51 -4.71
N TYR A 430 3.16 -6.82 -3.50
CA TYR A 430 1.75 -7.01 -3.14
C TYR A 430 1.17 -5.84 -2.32
N CYS A 431 2.00 -4.86 -1.92
CA CYS A 431 1.55 -3.65 -1.23
C CYS A 431 0.95 -2.60 -2.17
N THR A 432 1.36 -2.57 -3.44
CA THR A 432 0.75 -1.71 -4.46
C THR A 432 -0.45 -2.38 -5.09
N ASP A 433 -1.29 -1.61 -5.78
CA ASP A 433 -2.46 -2.16 -6.49
C ASP A 433 -2.05 -3.27 -7.46
N ASN A 434 -2.75 -4.40 -7.37
CA ASN A 434 -2.48 -5.60 -8.16
C ASN A 434 -3.72 -6.51 -8.22
N ALA A 435 -3.81 -7.37 -9.23
CA ALA A 435 -4.94 -8.29 -9.36
C ALA A 435 -4.84 -9.52 -8.43
N ALA A 436 -3.67 -9.82 -7.85
CA ALA A 436 -3.54 -10.96 -6.95
C ALA A 436 -4.33 -10.74 -5.64
N MET A 437 -4.27 -9.53 -5.05
CA MET A 437 -5.11 -9.18 -3.89
C MET A 437 -6.61 -9.26 -4.20
N ILE A 438 -7.02 -8.91 -5.43
CA ILE A 438 -8.40 -9.01 -5.90
C ILE A 438 -8.82 -10.46 -6.05
N ALA A 439 -7.94 -11.29 -6.61
CA ALA A 439 -8.16 -12.73 -6.70
C ALA A 439 -8.40 -13.34 -5.32
N TRP A 440 -7.55 -12.99 -4.34
CA TRP A 440 -7.64 -13.53 -2.99
C TRP A 440 -8.91 -13.09 -2.24
N ALA A 441 -9.19 -11.78 -2.23
CA ALA A 441 -10.43 -11.28 -1.61
C ALA A 441 -11.68 -11.83 -2.30
N GLY A 442 -11.65 -11.94 -3.63
CA GLY A 442 -12.70 -12.60 -4.40
C GLY A 442 -12.89 -14.06 -4.01
N MET A 443 -11.81 -14.81 -3.74
CA MET A 443 -11.90 -16.19 -3.25
C MET A 443 -12.51 -16.29 -1.86
N GLU A 444 -12.07 -15.46 -0.89
CA GLU A 444 -12.66 -15.49 0.45
C GLU A 444 -14.16 -15.14 0.40
N MET A 445 -14.56 -14.18 -0.43
CA MET A 445 -15.97 -13.83 -0.63
C MET A 445 -16.75 -14.95 -1.33
N PHE A 446 -16.20 -15.55 -2.38
CA PHE A 446 -16.85 -16.64 -3.13
C PHE A 446 -17.07 -17.88 -2.26
N GLU A 447 -16.07 -18.28 -1.47
CA GLU A 447 -16.17 -19.40 -0.53
C GLU A 447 -17.16 -19.14 0.60
N ALA A 448 -17.33 -17.87 1.01
CA ALA A 448 -18.37 -17.45 1.93
C ALA A 448 -19.77 -17.36 1.29
N GLY A 449 -19.90 -17.72 0.00
CA GLY A 449 -21.17 -17.79 -0.73
C GLY A 449 -21.59 -16.49 -1.42
N PHE A 450 -20.72 -15.48 -1.49
CA PHE A 450 -21.03 -14.22 -2.16
C PHE A 450 -20.76 -14.31 -3.67
N ILE A 451 -21.79 -13.99 -4.45
CA ILE A 451 -21.73 -13.84 -5.90
C ILE A 451 -22.54 -12.60 -6.30
N ASP A 452 -22.11 -11.91 -7.35
CA ASP A 452 -22.78 -10.71 -7.85
C ASP A 452 -23.58 -11.00 -9.13
N PRO A 453 -24.77 -10.38 -9.29
CA PRO A 453 -25.48 -10.42 -10.57
C PRO A 453 -24.73 -9.61 -11.64
N PHE A 454 -24.86 -9.98 -12.91
CA PHE A 454 -24.19 -9.25 -14.00
C PHE A 454 -24.68 -7.79 -14.18
N SER A 455 -25.76 -7.40 -13.50
CA SER A 455 -26.29 -6.03 -13.47
C SER A 455 -25.48 -5.08 -12.57
N ILE A 456 -24.50 -5.55 -11.79
CA ILE A 456 -23.70 -4.67 -10.93
C ILE A 456 -23.00 -3.57 -11.73
N ARG A 457 -22.87 -2.40 -11.10
CA ARG A 457 -22.17 -1.22 -11.64
C ARG A 457 -20.96 -0.89 -10.78
N ALA A 458 -20.00 -0.20 -11.37
CA ALA A 458 -18.86 0.37 -10.68
C ALA A 458 -19.31 1.38 -9.62
N ILE A 459 -18.68 1.31 -8.43
CA ILE A 459 -18.98 2.19 -7.31
C ILE A 459 -17.76 3.08 -7.08
N ARG A 460 -17.90 4.38 -7.39
CA ARG A 460 -16.80 5.34 -7.24
C ARG A 460 -16.36 5.50 -5.79
N LYS A 461 -17.34 5.66 -4.90
CA LYS A 461 -17.15 5.82 -3.45
C LYS A 461 -17.87 4.67 -2.75
N TRP A 462 -17.12 3.66 -2.37
CA TRP A 462 -17.64 2.51 -1.63
C TRP A 462 -17.03 2.55 -0.23
N PRO A 463 -17.82 2.93 0.78
CA PRO A 463 -17.38 2.84 2.18
C PRO A 463 -17.25 1.37 2.58
N LEU A 464 -16.13 1.01 3.22
CA LEU A 464 -15.83 -0.38 3.56
C LEU A 464 -16.76 -0.93 4.66
N ASP A 465 -17.32 -0.07 5.50
CA ASP A 465 -18.36 -0.38 6.48
C ASP A 465 -19.74 -0.66 5.84
N ARG A 466 -19.88 -0.37 4.54
CA ARG A 466 -21.05 -0.68 3.71
C ARG A 466 -20.69 -1.71 2.63
N LEU A 467 -19.87 -2.70 2.99
CA LEU A 467 -19.40 -3.71 2.06
C LEU A 467 -20.56 -4.46 1.38
N LEU A 468 -21.52 -4.98 2.15
CA LEU A 468 -22.63 -5.76 1.59
C LEU A 468 -23.78 -4.90 1.05
N ASP A 469 -23.90 -3.65 1.54
CA ASP A 469 -24.97 -2.71 1.19
C ASP A 469 -24.42 -1.42 0.59
N PRO A 470 -23.75 -1.48 -0.59
CA PRO A 470 -23.19 -0.29 -1.20
C PRO A 470 -24.28 0.71 -1.61
N VAL A 471 -24.05 1.98 -1.34
CA VAL A 471 -24.84 3.06 -1.91
C VAL A 471 -24.48 3.19 -3.39
N VAL A 472 -25.38 2.72 -4.26
CA VAL A 472 -25.22 2.85 -5.71
C VAL A 472 -25.72 4.23 -6.13
N ASP A 473 -24.85 5.25 -6.00
CA ASP A 473 -25.15 6.57 -6.57
C ASP A 473 -25.28 6.43 -8.11
N GLY A 474 -26.38 6.96 -8.66
CA GLY A 474 -26.78 6.91 -10.09
C GLY A 474 -25.68 7.11 -11.12
#